data_AF-A0AA88USD0-F1
#
_entry.id   AF-A0AA88USD0-F1
#
_cell.length_a   1.000
_cell.length_b   1.000
_cell.length_c   1.000
_cell.angle_alpha   90.00
_cell.angle_beta   90.00
_cell.angle_gamma   90.00
#
_symmetry.space_group_name_H-M   'P 1'
#
loop_
_entity.id
_entity.type
_entity.pdbx_description
1 polymer ?
#
loop_
_entity_poly.entity_id
_entity_poly.type
_entity_poly.pdbx_seq_one_letter_code
_entity_poly.pdbx_strand_id
1 'polypeptide(L)'
;MAITIRDLGLPYNSYRLYDVTFFDNTIKTLVTHTPCIVDTWISDIQALHQQKLHRLIVGLDVEWRPNTGPNINNPLATLQLCVGRNCLIFQLLFAPQIPQSLIDFLADQDYTFVGVGIERDVDKLRSERGLEVANAVDLRDLAADEYGLDHLRFAGLVGLAARVLGKEFVKPKWVTMSDWDDDWLSLDQIHEFLLQT
;
A
#
# COMPACT_ATOMS: atom_id res chain seq x y z
N MET A 1 -15.12 -5.74 -15.86
CA MET A 1 -14.12 -6.73 -15.40
C MET A 1 -14.18 -6.79 -13.89
N ALA A 2 -14.14 -7.99 -13.30
CA ALA A 2 -14.33 -8.16 -11.86
C ALA A 2 -13.00 -8.52 -11.20
N ILE A 3 -12.62 -7.74 -10.19
CA ILE A 3 -11.60 -8.15 -9.22
C ILE A 3 -12.21 -9.26 -8.38
N THR A 4 -11.47 -10.34 -8.15
CA THR A 4 -11.91 -11.41 -7.24
C THR A 4 -10.97 -11.50 -6.06
N ILE A 5 -11.54 -11.48 -4.86
CA ILE A 5 -10.81 -11.64 -3.61
C ILE A 5 -11.20 -12.98 -3.02
N ARG A 6 -10.20 -13.82 -2.72
CA ARG A 6 -10.38 -15.09 -2.04
C ARG A 6 -9.68 -15.03 -0.69
N ASP A 7 -10.46 -15.04 0.39
CA ASP A 7 -9.94 -15.31 1.72
C ASP A 7 -9.47 -16.77 1.80
N LEU A 8 -8.26 -17.00 2.31
CA LEU A 8 -7.72 -18.33 2.50
C LEU A 8 -8.29 -19.03 3.75
N GLY A 9 -9.05 -18.32 4.59
CA GLY A 9 -9.84 -18.89 5.68
C GLY A 9 -8.99 -19.51 6.79
N LEU A 10 -7.81 -18.95 7.05
CA LEU A 10 -6.91 -19.47 8.07
C LEU A 10 -7.43 -19.22 9.49
N PRO A 11 -7.24 -20.13 10.45
CA PRO A 11 -7.81 -20.04 11.79
C PRO A 11 -7.03 -19.10 12.74
N TYR A 12 -6.15 -18.26 12.21
CA TYR A 12 -5.29 -17.38 13.01
C TYR A 12 -6.00 -16.07 13.34
N ASN A 13 -5.84 -15.55 14.55
CA ASN A 13 -6.37 -14.23 14.91
C ASN A 13 -5.34 -13.11 14.74
N SER A 14 -4.08 -13.44 14.44
CA SER A 14 -3.01 -12.46 14.29
C SER A 14 -2.94 -11.86 12.88
N TYR A 15 -3.46 -12.55 11.87
CA TYR A 15 -3.44 -12.08 10.48
C TYR A 15 -4.51 -12.77 9.60
N ARG A 16 -4.72 -12.21 8.41
CA ARG A 16 -5.53 -12.79 7.32
C ARG A 16 -4.68 -12.84 6.05
N LEU A 17 -4.93 -13.84 5.20
CA LEU A 17 -4.32 -13.98 3.89
C LEU A 17 -5.40 -14.00 2.81
N TYR A 18 -5.16 -13.23 1.76
CA TYR A 18 -6.05 -13.14 0.61
C TYR A 18 -5.27 -13.41 -0.68
N ASP A 19 -5.88 -14.16 -1.57
CA ASP A 19 -5.51 -14.20 -2.98
C ASP A 19 -6.40 -13.22 -3.74
N VAL A 20 -5.78 -12.21 -4.34
CA VAL A 20 -6.46 -11.16 -5.09
C VAL A 20 -6.14 -11.35 -6.54
N THR A 21 -7.16 -11.57 -7.36
CA THR A 21 -6.95 -11.68 -8.80
C THR A 21 -7.43 -10.42 -9.51
N PHE A 22 -6.49 -9.77 -10.18
CA PHE A 22 -6.69 -8.58 -11.00
C PHE A 22 -6.19 -8.86 -12.41
N PHE A 23 -7.11 -8.90 -13.38
CA PHE A 23 -6.87 -9.50 -14.70
C PHE A 23 -6.31 -10.93 -14.54
N ASP A 24 -5.20 -11.25 -15.21
CA ASP A 24 -4.55 -12.56 -15.15
C ASP A 24 -3.46 -12.65 -14.05
N ASN A 25 -3.45 -11.72 -13.10
CA ASN A 25 -2.45 -11.67 -12.04
C ASN A 25 -3.08 -11.92 -10.68
N THR A 26 -2.52 -12.88 -9.94
CA THR A 26 -2.86 -13.10 -8.53
C THR A 26 -1.81 -12.47 -7.64
N ILE A 27 -2.26 -11.59 -6.75
CA ILE A 27 -1.48 -10.90 -5.73
C ILE A 27 -1.82 -11.53 -4.39
N LYS A 28 -0.79 -11.92 -3.64
CA LYS A 28 -0.93 -12.42 -2.28
C LYS A 28 -0.91 -11.25 -1.31
N THR A 29 -1.94 -11.12 -0.51
CA THR A 29 -2.10 -10.00 0.41
C THR A 29 -2.21 -10.49 1.84
N LEU A 30 -1.29 -10.03 2.68
CA LEU A 30 -1.25 -10.24 4.12
C LEU A 30 -1.83 -9.03 4.84
N VAL A 31 -2.86 -9.24 5.66
CA VAL A 31 -3.46 -8.19 6.49
C VAL A 31 -3.20 -8.54 7.95
N THR A 32 -2.60 -7.60 8.70
CA THR A 32 -2.20 -7.83 10.09
C THR A 32 -2.12 -6.52 10.86
N HIS A 33 -2.38 -6.57 12.16
CA HIS A 33 -1.97 -5.55 13.13
C HIS A 33 -0.84 -6.07 14.06
N THR A 34 -0.39 -7.30 13.84
CA THR A 34 0.58 -7.99 14.70
C THR A 34 2.03 -7.71 14.25
N PRO A 35 2.90 -7.09 15.09
CA PRO A 35 4.25 -6.70 14.68
C PRO A 35 5.16 -7.86 14.24
N CYS A 36 5.14 -9.00 14.94
CA CYS A 36 5.99 -10.15 14.57
C CYS A 36 5.59 -10.79 13.22
N ILE A 37 4.36 -10.59 12.77
CA ILE A 37 3.91 -11.02 11.45
C ILE A 37 4.49 -10.08 10.37
N VAL A 38 4.62 -8.78 10.66
CA VAL A 38 5.31 -7.82 9.79
C VAL A 38 6.80 -8.15 9.72
N ASP A 39 7.45 -8.46 10.84
CA ASP A 39 8.85 -8.92 10.87
C ASP A 39 9.06 -10.13 9.93
N THR A 40 8.14 -11.10 10.01
CA THR A 40 8.17 -12.30 9.18
C THR A 40 7.99 -11.97 7.70
N TRP A 41 7.00 -11.12 7.37
CA TRP A 41 6.76 -10.70 5.98
C TRP A 41 7.98 -9.98 5.38
N ILE A 42 8.62 -9.06 6.12
CA ILE A 42 9.82 -8.36 5.67
C ILE A 42 10.96 -9.34 5.41
N SER A 43 11.20 -10.27 6.36
CA SER A 43 12.24 -11.29 6.20
C SER A 43 11.99 -12.18 4.98
N ASP A 44 10.74 -12.60 4.77
CA ASP A 44 10.34 -13.41 3.62
C ASP A 44 10.53 -12.64 2.30
N ILE A 45 10.13 -11.37 2.23
CA ILE A 45 10.36 -10.52 1.05
C ILE A 45 11.85 -10.40 0.76
N GLN A 46 12.67 -10.12 1.77
CA GLN A 46 14.11 -9.98 1.58
C GLN A 46 14.76 -11.28 1.10
N ALA A 47 14.33 -12.43 1.64
CA ALA A 47 14.79 -13.75 1.20
C ALA A 47 14.37 -14.05 -0.25
N LEU A 48 13.11 -13.78 -0.60
CA LEU A 48 12.58 -13.97 -1.95
C LEU A 48 13.25 -13.08 -2.99
N HIS A 49 13.70 -11.89 -2.58
CA HIS A 49 14.31 -10.88 -3.44
C HIS A 49 15.81 -10.67 -3.18
N GLN A 50 16.51 -11.65 -2.61
CA GLN A 50 17.92 -11.55 -2.17
C GLN A 50 18.86 -10.95 -3.23
N GLN A 51 18.66 -11.29 -4.51
CA GLN A 51 19.50 -10.82 -5.62
C GLN A 51 19.22 -9.37 -6.06
N LYS A 52 18.17 -8.74 -5.51
CA LYS A 52 17.69 -7.40 -5.87
C LYS A 52 17.63 -6.44 -4.68
N LEU A 53 18.14 -6.82 -3.51
CA LEU A 53 18.09 -5.97 -2.31
C LEU A 53 18.75 -4.61 -2.55
N HIS A 54 19.83 -4.54 -3.32
CA HIS A 54 20.51 -3.29 -3.69
C HIS A 54 19.69 -2.32 -4.57
N ARG A 55 18.44 -2.65 -4.92
CA ARG A 55 17.55 -1.85 -5.79
C ARG A 55 16.09 -2.30 -5.71
N LEU A 56 15.62 -2.64 -4.51
CA LEU A 56 14.27 -3.16 -4.34
C LEU A 56 13.26 -2.05 -4.64
N ILE A 57 12.24 -2.34 -5.45
CA ILE A 57 11.13 -1.41 -5.70
C ILE A 57 9.94 -1.87 -4.86
N VAL A 58 9.39 -0.94 -4.09
CA VAL A 58 8.30 -1.18 -3.16
C VAL A 58 7.17 -0.20 -3.46
N GLY A 59 5.99 -0.70 -3.80
CA GLY A 59 4.78 0.13 -3.82
C GLY A 59 4.42 0.51 -2.39
N LEU A 60 4.17 1.79 -2.14
CA LEU A 60 3.78 2.33 -0.84
C LEU A 60 2.50 3.15 -0.99
N ASP A 61 1.56 2.90 -0.10
CA ASP A 61 0.34 3.69 0.06
C ASP A 61 -0.11 3.66 1.53
N VAL A 62 -0.89 4.65 1.93
CA VAL A 62 -1.42 4.72 3.30
C VAL A 62 -2.86 5.23 3.31
N GLU A 63 -3.67 4.71 4.23
CA GLU A 63 -5.09 5.07 4.28
C GLU A 63 -5.50 5.59 5.65
N TRP A 64 -6.46 6.51 5.63
CA TRP A 64 -7.09 7.09 6.81
C TRP A 64 -8.50 7.58 6.48
N ARG A 65 -9.36 7.69 7.51
CA ARG A 65 -10.71 8.23 7.31
C ARG A 65 -10.67 9.66 6.75
N PRO A 66 -11.54 10.04 5.80
CA PRO A 66 -11.58 11.40 5.28
C PRO A 66 -11.87 12.46 6.36
N ASN A 67 -11.11 13.56 6.36
CA ASN A 67 -11.35 14.69 7.25
C ASN A 67 -12.57 15.49 6.74
N THR A 68 -13.74 15.28 7.35
CA THR A 68 -15.01 15.91 6.92
C THR A 68 -15.22 17.33 7.43
N GLY A 69 -14.22 17.92 8.09
CA GLY A 69 -14.29 19.27 8.63
C GLY A 69 -12.91 19.85 8.98
N PRO A 70 -12.79 21.18 9.11
CA PRO A 70 -11.52 21.89 9.25
C PRO A 70 -10.71 21.55 10.52
N ASN A 71 -11.35 20.94 11.53
CA ASN A 71 -10.70 20.54 12.80
C ASN A 71 -10.64 19.02 12.98
N ILE A 72 -10.95 18.24 11.93
CA ILE A 72 -10.87 16.79 11.97
C ILE A 72 -9.52 16.41 11.38
N ASN A 73 -8.68 15.74 12.16
CA ASN A 73 -7.49 15.06 11.67
C ASN A 73 -7.57 13.59 12.06
N ASN A 74 -8.12 12.77 11.16
CA ASN A 74 -8.23 11.35 11.39
C ASN A 74 -6.84 10.70 11.37
N PRO A 75 -6.60 9.78 12.31
CA PRO A 75 -5.31 9.13 12.43
C PRO A 75 -5.04 8.25 11.21
N LEU A 76 -3.76 8.10 10.88
CA LEU A 76 -3.26 7.09 9.96
C LEU A 76 -3.73 5.70 10.38
N ALA A 77 -4.48 5.04 9.50
CA ALA A 77 -5.14 3.78 9.81
C ALA A 77 -4.35 2.57 9.31
N THR A 78 -3.85 2.63 8.08
CA THR A 78 -3.08 1.54 7.47
C THR A 78 -1.81 2.04 6.80
N LEU A 79 -0.79 1.20 6.80
CA LEU A 79 0.36 1.28 5.89
C LEU A 79 0.31 0.08 4.97
N GLN A 80 0.56 0.32 3.70
CA GLN A 80 0.51 -0.69 2.67
C GLN A 80 1.82 -0.75 1.91
N LEU A 81 2.34 -1.97 1.74
CA LEU A 81 3.60 -2.22 1.06
C LEU A 81 3.43 -3.36 0.06
N CYS A 82 3.88 -3.17 -1.18
CA CYS A 82 3.81 -4.20 -2.21
C CYS A 82 5.17 -4.40 -2.90
N VAL A 83 5.64 -5.64 -2.91
CA VAL A 83 6.86 -6.05 -3.62
C VAL A 83 6.51 -7.19 -4.58
N GLY A 84 6.50 -6.87 -5.88
CA GLY A 84 6.09 -7.81 -6.91
C GLY A 84 4.61 -8.19 -6.76
N ARG A 85 4.34 -9.45 -6.37
CA ARG A 85 2.98 -9.98 -6.16
C ARG A 85 2.69 -10.28 -4.69
N ASN A 86 3.48 -9.72 -3.77
CA ASN A 86 3.29 -9.89 -2.35
C ASN A 86 3.04 -8.52 -1.73
N CYS A 87 1.89 -8.39 -1.08
CA CYS A 87 1.43 -7.17 -0.46
C CYS A 87 1.20 -7.38 1.04
N LEU A 88 1.51 -6.35 1.81
CA LEU A 88 1.24 -6.23 3.22
C LEU A 88 0.30 -5.05 3.42
N ILE A 89 -0.78 -5.26 4.18
CA ILE A 89 -1.57 -4.22 4.81
C ILE A 89 -1.31 -4.33 6.32
N PHE A 90 -0.56 -3.37 6.85
CA PHE A 90 -0.33 -3.22 8.27
C PHE A 90 -1.34 -2.23 8.86
N GLN A 91 -2.27 -2.72 9.68
CA GLN A 91 -3.28 -1.89 10.33
C GLN A 91 -2.66 -1.12 11.50
N LEU A 92 -1.98 -0.02 11.18
CA LEU A 92 -1.27 0.86 12.11
C LEU A 92 -2.12 1.34 13.30
N LEU A 93 -3.44 1.52 13.11
CA LEU A 93 -4.33 1.98 14.18
C LEU A 93 -4.45 0.99 15.34
N PHE A 94 -4.36 -0.32 15.05
CA PHE A 94 -4.52 -1.41 16.03
C PHE A 94 -3.19 -2.03 16.43
N ALA A 95 -2.10 -1.63 15.78
CA ALA A 95 -0.79 -2.15 16.08
C ALA A 95 -0.34 -1.70 17.48
N PRO A 96 0.05 -2.63 18.38
CA PRO A 96 0.53 -2.27 19.70
C PRO A 96 1.87 -1.52 19.67
N GLN A 97 2.66 -1.73 18.62
CA GLN A 97 3.89 -0.99 18.33
C GLN A 97 4.27 -1.12 16.86
N ILE A 98 5.18 -0.25 16.40
CA ILE A 98 5.85 -0.40 15.11
C ILE A 98 7.09 -1.29 15.30
N PRO A 99 7.24 -2.40 14.54
CA PRO A 99 8.43 -3.23 14.64
C PRO A 99 9.66 -2.51 14.06
N GLN A 100 10.82 -2.72 14.67
CA GLN A 100 12.07 -2.11 14.21
C GLN A 100 12.42 -2.50 12.77
N SER A 101 12.11 -3.74 12.37
CA SER A 101 12.33 -4.21 11.00
C SER A 101 11.63 -3.34 9.96
N LEU A 102 10.43 -2.83 10.25
CA LEU A 102 9.69 -1.94 9.37
C LEU A 102 10.31 -0.54 9.32
N ILE A 103 10.79 -0.03 10.46
CA ILE A 103 11.51 1.25 10.51
C ILE A 103 12.77 1.16 9.64
N ASP A 104 13.57 0.12 9.83
CA ASP A 104 14.80 -0.11 9.06
C ASP A 104 14.50 -0.31 7.58
N PHE A 105 13.42 -1.05 7.25
CA PHE A 105 12.98 -1.31 5.89
C PHE A 105 12.61 -0.01 5.15
N LEU A 106 11.83 0.88 5.77
CA LEU A 106 11.43 2.17 5.17
C LEU A 106 12.60 3.15 5.02
N ALA A 107 13.57 3.09 5.94
CA ALA A 107 14.75 3.94 5.95
C ALA A 107 15.91 3.43 5.07
N ASP A 108 15.77 2.25 4.44
CA ASP A 108 16.81 1.65 3.60
C ASP A 108 16.99 2.45 2.30
N GLN A 109 18.22 2.96 2.08
CA GLN A 109 18.58 3.76 0.91
C GLN A 109 18.80 2.92 -0.36
N ASP A 110 18.86 1.59 -0.25
CA ASP A 110 18.91 0.72 -1.41
C ASP A 110 17.51 0.43 -1.96
N TYR A 111 16.44 0.77 -1.22
CA TYR A 111 15.06 0.54 -1.63
C TYR A 111 14.46 1.83 -2.21
N THR A 112 13.62 1.69 -3.23
CA THR A 112 12.85 2.78 -3.83
C THR A 112 11.37 2.56 -3.56
N PHE A 113 10.74 3.53 -2.91
CA PHE A 113 9.32 3.51 -2.59
C PHE A 113 8.54 4.29 -3.63
N VAL A 114 7.56 3.68 -4.26
CA VAL A 114 6.79 4.27 -5.36
C VAL A 114 5.31 4.36 -5.01
N GLY A 115 4.67 5.45 -5.42
CA GLY A 115 3.24 5.68 -5.20
C GLY A 115 2.72 6.83 -6.06
N VAL A 116 1.41 7.11 -5.97
CA VAL A 116 0.77 8.21 -6.70
C VAL A 116 0.35 9.27 -5.70
N GLY A 117 1.03 10.42 -5.68
CA GLY A 117 0.81 11.39 -4.59
C GLY A 117 1.59 11.07 -3.32
N ILE A 118 2.63 10.22 -3.43
CA ILE A 118 3.35 9.60 -2.32
C ILE A 118 3.94 10.60 -1.32
N GLU A 119 4.26 11.82 -1.73
CA GLU A 119 4.77 12.87 -0.83
C GLU A 119 3.82 13.11 0.35
N ARG A 120 2.49 13.11 0.11
CA ARG A 120 1.49 13.29 1.16
C ARG A 120 1.50 12.13 2.17
N ASP A 121 1.72 10.92 1.67
CA ASP A 121 1.72 9.70 2.47
C ASP A 121 2.96 9.64 3.35
N VAL A 122 4.13 10.00 2.79
CA VAL A 122 5.40 10.14 3.50
C VAL A 122 5.30 11.20 4.59
N ASP A 123 4.76 12.38 4.29
CA ASP A 123 4.57 13.44 5.28
C ASP A 123 3.65 13.00 6.43
N LYS A 124 2.58 12.25 6.12
CA LYS A 124 1.65 11.74 7.14
C LYS A 124 2.29 10.64 7.98
N LEU A 125 3.04 9.72 7.38
CA LEU A 125 3.83 8.70 8.09
C LEU A 125 4.83 9.33 9.06
N ARG A 126 5.57 10.34 8.59
CA ARG A 126 6.55 11.06 9.37
C ARG A 126 5.92 11.81 10.54
N SER A 127 4.89 12.60 10.27
CA SER A 127 4.26 13.46 11.29
C SER A 127 3.49 12.69 12.36
N GLU A 128 2.83 11.58 12.01
CA GLU A 128 1.97 10.85 12.95
C GLU A 128 2.60 9.62 13.58
N ARG A 129 3.64 9.04 12.95
CA ARG A 129 4.29 7.80 13.42
C ARG A 129 5.81 7.90 13.50
N GLY A 130 6.42 9.01 13.08
CA GLY A 130 7.88 9.18 13.07
C GLY A 130 8.57 8.23 12.09
N LEU A 131 7.85 7.72 11.09
CA LEU A 131 8.39 6.81 10.09
C LEU A 131 8.96 7.61 8.92
N GLU A 132 10.28 7.51 8.74
CA GLU A 132 11.00 8.12 7.62
C GLU A 132 11.02 7.14 6.45
N VAL A 133 10.76 7.65 5.23
CA VAL A 133 10.83 6.88 3.98
C VAL A 133 11.99 7.44 3.16
N ALA A 134 13.05 6.64 2.95
CA ALA A 134 14.32 7.16 2.44
C ALA A 134 14.26 7.66 0.99
N ASN A 135 13.76 6.83 0.06
CA ASN A 135 13.74 7.15 -1.37
C ASN A 135 12.32 7.03 -1.95
N ALA A 136 11.46 7.99 -1.63
CA ALA A 136 10.12 8.06 -2.22
C ALA A 136 10.15 8.67 -3.63
N VAL A 137 9.44 8.06 -4.57
CA VAL A 137 9.35 8.48 -5.97
C VAL A 137 7.90 8.48 -6.42
N ASP A 138 7.42 9.63 -6.90
CA ASP A 138 6.06 9.76 -7.41
C ASP A 138 5.96 9.23 -8.84
N LEU A 139 5.08 8.25 -9.06
CA LEU A 139 4.86 7.65 -10.38
C LEU A 139 4.29 8.65 -11.39
N ARG A 140 3.63 9.72 -10.94
CA ARG A 140 3.09 10.78 -11.81
C ARG A 140 4.20 11.53 -12.53
N ASP A 141 5.28 11.84 -11.81
CA ASP A 141 6.43 12.55 -12.36
C ASP A 141 7.20 11.65 -13.33
N LEU A 142 7.47 10.40 -12.93
CA LEU A 142 8.11 9.42 -13.81
C LEU A 142 7.33 9.23 -15.12
N ALA A 143 6.01 9.11 -15.04
CA ALA A 143 5.17 8.95 -16.23
C ALA A 143 5.16 10.23 -17.09
N ALA A 144 5.10 11.41 -16.49
CA ALA A 144 5.14 12.67 -17.23
C ALA A 144 6.45 12.80 -18.03
N ASP A 145 7.57 12.48 -17.38
CA ASP A 145 8.91 12.57 -17.98
C ASP A 145 9.10 11.53 -19.10
N GLU A 146 8.77 10.25 -18.84
CA GLU A 146 8.94 9.15 -19.80
C GLU A 146 8.11 9.35 -21.08
N TYR A 147 6.89 9.86 -20.94
CA TYR A 147 5.98 10.05 -22.08
C TYR A 147 6.00 11.46 -22.67
N GLY A 148 6.70 12.42 -22.05
CA GLY A 148 6.71 13.83 -22.46
C GLY A 148 5.33 14.50 -22.34
N LEU A 149 4.56 14.14 -21.30
CA LEU A 149 3.16 14.56 -21.12
C LEU A 149 2.94 15.15 -19.71
N ASP A 150 3.08 16.47 -19.58
CA ASP A 150 2.98 17.18 -18.29
C ASP A 150 1.65 16.97 -17.55
N HIS A 151 0.55 16.71 -18.26
CA HIS A 151 -0.74 16.47 -17.63
C HIS A 151 -0.76 15.19 -16.77
N LEU A 152 0.19 14.25 -16.97
CA LEU A 152 0.31 13.04 -16.15
C LEU A 152 0.77 13.33 -14.72
N ARG A 153 1.41 14.49 -14.46
CA ARG A 153 1.74 14.96 -13.10
C ARG A 153 0.52 15.13 -12.20
N PHE A 154 -0.67 15.27 -12.82
CA PHE A 154 -1.95 15.43 -12.14
C PHE A 154 -2.87 14.21 -12.30
N ALA A 155 -2.39 13.14 -12.95
CA ALA A 155 -3.18 11.94 -13.14
C ALA A 155 -3.34 11.17 -11.83
N GLY A 156 -4.54 10.68 -11.57
CA GLY A 156 -4.75 9.65 -10.55
C GLY A 156 -4.28 8.28 -11.04
N LEU A 157 -4.17 7.33 -10.13
CA LEU A 157 -3.66 5.99 -10.42
C LEU A 157 -4.40 5.27 -11.56
N VAL A 158 -5.72 5.41 -11.67
CA VAL A 158 -6.50 4.83 -12.77
C VAL A 158 -6.04 5.39 -14.12
N GLY A 159 -5.80 6.70 -14.20
CA GLY A 159 -5.33 7.36 -15.41
C GLY A 159 -3.91 6.91 -15.78
N LEU A 160 -3.04 6.76 -14.79
CA LEU A 160 -1.69 6.22 -14.99
C LEU A 160 -1.73 4.75 -15.44
N ALA A 161 -2.55 3.91 -14.81
CA ALA A 161 -2.69 2.50 -15.18
C ALA A 161 -3.24 2.33 -16.60
N ALA A 162 -4.21 3.15 -17.00
CA ALA A 162 -4.70 3.17 -18.37
C ALA A 162 -3.58 3.56 -19.36
N ARG A 163 -2.80 4.60 -19.03
CA ARG A 163 -1.75 5.13 -19.91
C ARG A 163 -0.53 4.21 -20.04
N VAL A 164 -0.09 3.61 -18.93
CA VAL A 164 1.16 2.85 -18.82
C VAL A 164 0.93 1.37 -19.04
N LEU A 165 -0.13 0.80 -18.47
CA LEU A 165 -0.42 -0.64 -18.51
C LEU A 165 -1.47 -1.01 -19.57
N GLY A 166 -2.14 -0.03 -20.18
CA GLY A 166 -3.29 -0.26 -21.06
C GLY A 166 -4.49 -0.87 -20.31
N LYS A 167 -4.53 -0.73 -18.98
CA LYS A 167 -5.53 -1.33 -18.11
C LYS A 167 -6.46 -0.27 -17.57
N GLU A 168 -7.70 -0.30 -18.03
CA GLU A 168 -8.76 0.56 -17.51
C GLU A 168 -9.60 -0.19 -16.47
N PHE A 169 -9.86 0.48 -15.34
CA PHE A 169 -10.74 -0.01 -14.31
C PHE A 169 -11.43 1.15 -13.60
N VAL A 170 -12.59 0.90 -13.01
CA VAL A 170 -13.35 1.90 -12.26
C VAL A 170 -13.19 1.61 -10.77
N LYS A 171 -12.74 2.59 -9.99
CA LYS A 171 -12.82 2.52 -8.53
C LYS A 171 -14.30 2.68 -8.11
N PRO A 172 -14.93 1.68 -7.46
CA PRO A 172 -16.31 1.84 -6.98
C PRO A 172 -16.40 2.94 -5.91
N LYS A 173 -17.26 3.95 -6.11
CA LYS A 173 -17.31 5.18 -5.30
C LYS A 173 -17.74 4.98 -3.84
N TRP A 174 -18.51 3.95 -3.52
CA TRP A 174 -18.94 3.67 -2.14
C TRP A 174 -17.84 3.00 -1.30
N VAL A 175 -16.76 2.56 -1.94
CA VAL A 175 -15.63 1.93 -1.29
C VAL A 175 -14.66 3.00 -0.77
N THR A 176 -14.41 4.06 -1.54
CA THR A 176 -13.49 5.20 -1.25
C THR A 176 -13.82 6.09 -0.03
N MET A 177 -14.73 5.68 0.84
CA MET A 177 -15.17 6.41 2.03
C MET A 177 -15.40 5.49 3.24
N SER A 178 -14.76 4.33 3.27
CA SER A 178 -15.04 3.30 4.27
C SER A 178 -14.46 3.60 5.66
N ASP A 179 -15.00 2.93 6.68
CA ASP A 179 -14.61 3.08 8.08
C ASP A 179 -13.31 2.32 8.37
N TRP A 180 -12.17 2.93 8.02
CA TRP A 180 -10.82 2.34 8.12
C TRP A 180 -10.33 2.00 9.55
N ASP A 181 -11.16 2.23 10.55
CA ASP A 181 -10.94 2.01 11.98
C ASP A 181 -11.75 0.80 12.50
N ASP A 182 -12.04 -0.18 11.66
CA ASP A 182 -12.59 -1.47 12.07
C ASP A 182 -11.46 -2.49 12.36
N ASP A 183 -11.67 -3.32 13.37
CA ASP A 183 -10.69 -4.27 13.93
C ASP A 183 -10.21 -5.28 12.86
N TRP A 184 -11.07 -5.59 11.89
CA TRP A 184 -10.73 -6.25 10.64
C TRP A 184 -11.26 -5.47 9.45
N LEU A 185 -10.40 -5.23 8.46
CA LEU A 185 -10.82 -4.64 7.19
C LEU A 185 -11.87 -5.54 6.51
N SER A 186 -12.97 -4.91 6.10
CA SER A 186 -13.96 -5.53 5.23
C SER A 186 -13.34 -5.94 3.88
N LEU A 187 -13.99 -6.89 3.18
CA LEU A 187 -13.56 -7.26 1.83
C LEU A 187 -13.59 -6.06 0.86
N ASP A 188 -14.46 -5.09 1.10
CA ASP A 188 -14.53 -3.86 0.31
C ASP A 188 -13.33 -2.94 0.58
N GLN A 189 -12.87 -2.81 1.82
CA GLN A 189 -11.63 -2.09 2.16
C GLN A 189 -10.38 -2.75 1.59
N ILE A 190 -10.35 -4.10 1.62
CA ILE A 190 -9.29 -4.86 0.97
C ILE A 190 -9.34 -4.62 -0.54
N HIS A 191 -10.53 -4.59 -1.14
CA HIS A 191 -10.70 -4.25 -2.57
C HIS A 191 -10.20 -2.83 -2.88
N GLU A 192 -10.45 -1.85 -2.01
CA GLU A 192 -9.93 -0.49 -2.16
C GLU A 192 -8.41 -0.47 -2.26
N PHE A 193 -7.74 -1.10 -1.28
CA PHE A 193 -6.30 -1.22 -1.20
C PHE A 193 -5.67 -1.72 -2.53
N LEU A 194 -6.29 -2.72 -3.13
CA LEU A 194 -5.73 -3.43 -4.29
C LEU A 194 -5.95 -2.69 -5.60
N LEU A 195 -6.77 -1.64 -5.58
CA LEU A 195 -6.92 -0.69 -6.67
C LEU A 195 -5.92 0.47 -6.56
N GLN A 196 -5.09 0.50 -5.50
CA GLN A 196 -4.15 1.56 -5.16
C GLN A 196 -2.67 1.14 -5.32
N THR A 197 -2.40 -0.17 -5.35
CA THR A 197 -1.07 -0.79 -5.45
C THR A 197 -0.86 -1.58 -6.75
#